data_AF-A0A5N5STG4-F1
#
_entry.id   AF-A0A5N5STG4-F1
#
_cell.length_a   1.000
_cell.length_b   1.000
_cell.length_c   1.000
_cell.angle_alpha   90.00
_cell.angle_beta   90.00
_cell.angle_gamma   90.00
#
_symmetry.space_group_name_H-M   'P 1'
#
loop_
_entity.id
_entity.type
_entity.pdbx_description
1 polymer ?
#
loop_
_entity_poly.entity_id
_entity_poly.type
_entity_poly.pdbx_seq_one_letter_code
_entity_poly.pdbx_strand_id
1 'polypeptide(L)'
;MKHLIFKQWVEYLLDCVRLVLGVVSMNLTDLKKECLSAVSQQVQTIQEALKTQGDSKSAVQTISVELVGKQVRVSTDMAIFITMNPGYAGRSNLPDNLKKLFRSLAMNKPDRQLIAEVMLFSQGFRSAEKLASKIVPFFKLCDEQLSNQSHYDFGLRALKSVLVSAGNVKRDRNTEN
;
A
#
# COMPACT_ATOMS: atom_id res chain seq x y z
N MET A 1 -11.76 -11.35 21.42
CA MET A 1 -11.20 -11.18 20.06
C MET A 1 -11.63 -9.87 19.37
N LYS A 2 -12.92 -9.49 19.29
CA LYS A 2 -13.40 -8.24 18.66
C LYS A 2 -12.77 -6.95 19.24
N HIS A 3 -12.68 -6.87 20.57
CA HIS A 3 -12.08 -5.73 21.28
C HIS A 3 -10.56 -5.60 21.03
N LEU A 4 -9.88 -6.71 20.73
CA LEU A 4 -8.43 -6.72 20.58
C LEU A 4 -8.00 -6.12 19.24
N ILE A 5 -8.72 -6.45 18.14
CA ILE A 5 -8.43 -5.92 16.80
C ILE A 5 -8.73 -4.41 16.73
N PHE A 6 -9.85 -3.97 17.31
CA PHE A 6 -10.16 -2.55 17.39
C PHE A 6 -9.12 -1.79 18.23
N LYS A 7 -8.72 -2.35 19.38
CA LYS A 7 -7.66 -1.75 20.20
C LYS A 7 -6.32 -1.71 19.46
N GLN A 8 -5.94 -2.78 18.75
CA GLN A 8 -4.73 -2.82 17.91
C GLN A 8 -4.77 -1.74 16.81
N TRP A 9 -5.94 -1.53 16.21
CA TRP A 9 -6.14 -0.49 15.20
C TRP A 9 -6.00 0.92 15.78
N VAL A 10 -6.64 1.16 16.94
CA VAL A 10 -6.54 2.45 17.64
C VAL A 10 -5.10 2.72 18.04
N GLU A 11 -4.40 1.76 18.64
CA GLU A 11 -2.98 1.92 19.00
C GLU A 11 -2.11 2.14 17.75
N TYR A 12 -2.33 1.39 16.66
CA TYR A 12 -1.60 1.61 15.40
C TYR A 12 -1.85 3.00 14.81
N LEU A 13 -3.09 3.48 14.82
CA LEU A 13 -3.41 4.84 14.37
C LEU A 13 -2.75 5.88 15.28
N LEU A 14 -2.85 5.71 16.60
CA LEU A 14 -2.22 6.61 17.58
C LEU A 14 -0.70 6.62 17.42
N ASP A 15 -0.08 5.48 17.15
CA ASP A 15 1.36 5.36 16.91
C ASP A 15 1.77 6.04 15.60
N CYS A 16 1.03 5.81 14.51
CA CYS A 16 1.27 6.49 13.24
C CYS A 16 1.15 8.01 13.36
N VAL A 17 0.14 8.49 14.10
CA VAL A 17 -0.05 9.92 14.39
C VAL A 17 1.09 10.48 15.24
N ARG A 18 1.51 9.75 16.29
CA ARG A 18 2.62 10.14 17.18
C ARG A 18 3.97 10.18 16.50
N LEU A 19 4.21 9.28 15.55
CA LEU A 19 5.48 9.17 14.82
C LEU A 19 5.62 10.18 13.67
N VAL A 20 4.62 11.07 13.46
CA VAL A 20 4.63 12.06 12.35
C VAL A 20 4.83 11.37 11.00
N LEU A 21 4.34 10.14 10.87
CA LEU A 21 4.35 9.44 9.58
C LEU A 21 3.26 10.07 8.73
N GLY A 22 3.66 10.91 7.77
CA GLY A 22 2.75 11.63 6.87
C GLY A 22 1.87 10.74 5.99
N VAL A 23 2.07 9.41 6.01
CA VAL A 23 1.33 8.45 5.20
C VAL A 23 0.97 7.23 6.03
N VAL A 24 -0.32 7.05 6.30
CA VAL A 24 -0.87 5.82 6.88
C VAL A 24 -1.57 5.03 5.79
N SER A 25 -0.96 3.95 5.31
CA SER A 25 -1.57 3.04 4.33
C SER A 25 -2.19 1.84 5.04
N MET A 26 -3.52 1.76 5.03
CA MET A 26 -4.25 0.69 5.72
C MET A 26 -4.90 -0.28 4.72
N ASN A 27 -4.76 -1.58 5.00
CA ASN A 27 -5.64 -2.60 4.42
C ASN A 27 -6.81 -2.85 5.39
N LEU A 28 -7.93 -2.16 5.16
CA LEU A 28 -9.11 -2.23 6.03
C LEU A 28 -10.06 -3.38 5.66
N THR A 29 -9.79 -4.10 4.58
CA THR A 29 -10.74 -5.06 4.00
C THR A 29 -10.89 -6.34 4.81
N ASP A 30 -9.95 -6.63 5.72
CA ASP A 30 -9.98 -7.79 6.63
C ASP A 30 -10.76 -7.50 7.94
N LEU A 31 -11.29 -6.28 8.13
CA LEU A 31 -12.07 -5.92 9.32
C LEU A 31 -13.56 -6.25 9.19
N LYS A 32 -14.21 -6.49 10.35
CA LYS A 32 -15.65 -6.63 10.46
C LYS A 32 -16.35 -5.28 10.27
N LYS A 33 -17.58 -5.29 9.73
CA LYS A 33 -18.40 -4.09 9.48
C LYS A 33 -18.55 -3.16 10.71
N GLU A 34 -18.74 -3.75 11.88
CA GLU A 34 -18.84 -3.04 13.17
C GLU A 34 -17.58 -2.19 13.46
N CYS A 35 -16.39 -2.75 13.22
CA CYS A 35 -15.12 -2.05 13.42
C CYS A 35 -14.92 -0.95 12.37
N LEU A 36 -15.32 -1.20 11.11
CA LEU A 36 -15.21 -0.21 10.03
C LEU A 36 -16.02 1.06 10.29
N SER A 37 -17.16 0.96 10.97
CA SER A 37 -17.96 2.13 11.36
C SER A 37 -17.23 3.00 12.40
N ALA A 38 -16.70 2.38 13.47
CA ALA A 38 -15.93 3.10 14.49
C ALA A 38 -14.66 3.74 13.91
N VAL A 39 -13.97 3.02 13.02
CA VAL A 39 -12.82 3.53 12.25
C VAL A 39 -13.22 4.74 11.42
N SER A 40 -14.37 4.70 10.74
CA SER A 40 -14.86 5.80 9.93
C SER A 40 -15.05 7.09 10.72
N GLN A 41 -15.56 7.00 11.95
CA GLN A 41 -15.73 8.18 12.81
C GLN A 41 -14.38 8.82 13.16
N GLN A 42 -13.38 8.00 13.52
CA GLN A 42 -12.05 8.51 13.87
C GLN A 42 -11.35 9.14 12.67
N VAL A 43 -11.43 8.48 11.50
CA VAL A 43 -10.87 9.01 10.24
C VAL A 43 -11.54 10.32 9.85
N GLN A 44 -12.86 10.40 9.96
CA GLN A 44 -13.61 11.63 9.66
C GLN A 44 -13.16 12.79 10.55
N THR A 45 -13.03 12.55 11.86
CA THR A 45 -12.60 13.55 12.83
C THR A 45 -11.20 14.11 12.48
N ILE A 46 -10.27 13.23 12.08
CA ILE A 46 -8.93 13.65 11.64
C ILE A 46 -9.00 14.49 10.35
N GLN A 47 -9.75 14.03 9.34
CA GLN A 47 -9.83 14.73 8.05
C GLN A 47 -10.51 16.10 8.16
N GLU A 48 -11.56 16.22 8.97
CA GLU A 48 -12.23 17.50 9.21
C GLU A 48 -11.27 18.48 9.89
N ALA A 49 -10.55 18.03 10.91
CA ALA A 49 -9.55 18.86 11.60
C ALA A 49 -8.42 19.32 10.66
N LEU A 50 -7.96 18.45 9.75
CA LEU A 50 -6.97 18.80 8.73
C LEU A 50 -7.52 19.80 7.69
N LYS A 51 -8.79 19.66 7.28
CA LYS A 51 -9.43 20.58 6.31
C LYS A 51 -9.56 22.00 6.87
N THR A 52 -10.01 22.16 8.11
CA THR A 52 -10.21 23.49 8.73
C THR A 52 -8.91 24.29 8.85
N GLN A 53 -7.76 23.61 8.90
CA GLN A 53 -6.46 24.26 9.03
C GLN A 53 -5.78 24.55 7.69
N GLY A 54 -6.14 23.84 6.63
CA GLY A 54 -5.65 24.14 5.27
C GLY A 54 -6.01 25.54 4.76
N ASP A 55 -7.12 26.11 5.26
CA ASP A 55 -7.59 27.45 4.86
C ASP A 55 -6.92 28.58 5.66
N SER A 56 -6.36 28.28 6.84
CA SER A 56 -5.64 29.24 7.67
C SER A 56 -4.14 29.02 7.50
N LYS A 57 -3.46 29.88 6.74
CA LYS A 57 -1.98 29.88 6.57
C LYS A 57 -1.20 30.22 7.86
N SER A 58 -1.64 29.73 9.01
CA SER A 58 -0.95 29.86 10.28
C SER A 58 0.15 28.79 10.35
N ALA A 59 1.32 29.18 10.85
CA ALA A 59 2.52 28.35 11.01
C ALA A 59 2.38 27.20 12.03
N VAL A 60 1.16 26.75 12.32
CA VAL A 60 0.88 25.70 13.30
C VAL A 60 1.05 24.35 12.61
N GLN A 61 2.17 23.68 12.90
CA GLN A 61 2.49 22.37 12.32
C GLN A 61 1.64 21.21 12.86
N THR A 62 0.91 21.41 13.97
CA THR A 62 0.13 20.33 14.62
C THR A 62 -1.22 20.81 15.14
N ILE A 63 -2.24 19.99 14.94
CA ILE A 63 -3.62 20.23 15.36
C ILE A 63 -4.00 19.24 16.47
N SER A 64 -4.73 19.70 17.49
CA SER A 64 -5.20 18.82 18.57
C SER A 64 -6.54 18.22 18.19
N VAL A 65 -6.64 16.89 18.18
CA VAL A 65 -7.84 16.14 17.81
C VAL A 65 -8.15 15.13 18.89
N GLU A 66 -9.42 14.96 19.24
CA GLU A 66 -9.85 13.92 20.17
C GLU A 66 -10.03 12.59 19.43
N LEU A 67 -9.24 11.59 19.80
CA LEU A 67 -9.34 10.23 19.28
C LEU A 67 -9.58 9.26 20.42
N VAL A 68 -10.72 8.56 20.39
CA VAL A 68 -11.11 7.54 21.38
C VAL A 68 -10.96 8.05 22.84
N GLY A 69 -11.42 9.28 23.10
CA GLY A 69 -11.36 9.92 24.42
C GLY A 69 -9.97 10.42 24.84
N LYS A 70 -9.00 10.46 23.92
CA LYS A 70 -7.65 11.00 24.17
C LYS A 70 -7.38 12.18 23.25
N GLN A 71 -6.82 13.25 23.79
CA GLN A 71 -6.29 14.34 22.97
C GLN A 71 -4.97 13.92 22.32
N VAL A 72 -4.90 14.07 21.00
CA VAL A 72 -3.73 13.69 20.19
C VAL A 72 -3.35 14.86 19.29
N ARG A 73 -2.05 15.11 19.16
CA ARG A 73 -1.53 16.08 18.20
C ARG A 73 -1.31 15.39 16.86
N VAL A 74 -1.99 15.88 15.82
CA VAL A 74 -1.88 15.41 14.45
C VAL A 74 -1.08 16.43 13.65
N SER A 75 -0.10 16.00 12.86
CA SER A 75 0.62 16.91 11.95
C SER A 75 -0.28 17.36 10.80
N THR A 76 -0.16 18.61 10.38
CA THR A 76 -0.86 19.12 9.18
C THR A 76 -0.41 18.43 7.89
N ASP A 77 0.78 17.81 7.88
CA ASP A 77 1.32 17.05 6.75
C ASP A 77 0.82 15.59 6.71
N MET A 78 -0.07 15.20 7.65
CA MET A 78 -0.61 13.85 7.71
C MET A 78 -1.63 13.59 6.59
N ALA A 79 -1.51 12.43 5.95
CA ALA A 79 -2.53 11.89 5.06
C ALA A 79 -2.82 10.41 5.36
N ILE A 80 -4.10 10.04 5.19
CA ILE A 80 -4.58 8.67 5.36
C ILE A 80 -4.89 8.11 3.98
N PHE A 81 -4.40 6.90 3.70
CA PHE A 81 -4.66 6.16 2.47
C PHE A 81 -5.25 4.79 2.80
N ILE A 82 -6.25 4.38 2.03
CA ILE A 82 -6.80 3.03 2.10
C ILE A 82 -6.47 2.31 0.80
N THR A 83 -5.82 1.16 0.92
CA THR A 83 -5.63 0.24 -0.20
C THR A 83 -6.63 -0.90 -0.07
N MET A 84 -7.40 -1.14 -1.14
CA MET A 84 -8.31 -2.26 -1.23
C MET A 84 -8.08 -3.01 -2.54
N ASN A 85 -8.27 -4.33 -2.51
CA ASN A 85 -8.36 -5.13 -3.72
C ASN A 85 -9.81 -5.63 -3.85
N PRO A 86 -10.66 -4.98 -4.67
CA PRO A 86 -12.06 -5.36 -4.82
C PRO A 86 -12.22 -6.82 -5.27
N GLY A 87 -13.21 -7.54 -4.73
CA GLY A 87 -13.51 -8.91 -5.16
C GLY A 87 -12.61 -10.01 -4.57
N TYR A 88 -11.67 -9.66 -3.69
CA TYR A 88 -10.89 -10.67 -2.98
C TYR A 88 -11.78 -11.40 -1.95
N ALA A 89 -11.86 -12.73 -2.04
CA ALA A 89 -12.76 -13.53 -1.22
C ALA A 89 -12.46 -13.38 0.28
N GLY A 90 -13.51 -13.35 1.11
CA GLY A 90 -13.40 -13.25 2.58
C GLY A 90 -13.20 -11.83 3.12
N ARG A 91 -13.19 -10.81 2.25
CA ARG A 91 -13.02 -9.41 2.65
C ARG A 91 -14.33 -8.62 2.68
N SER A 92 -14.44 -7.73 3.64
CA SER A 92 -15.56 -6.80 3.76
C SER A 92 -15.40 -5.64 2.78
N ASN A 93 -16.48 -5.28 2.10
CA ASN A 93 -16.56 -3.99 1.39
C ASN A 93 -16.50 -2.84 2.39
N LEU A 94 -15.87 -1.72 2.00
CA LEU A 94 -15.93 -0.51 2.82
C LEU A 94 -17.37 0.03 2.89
N PRO A 95 -17.81 0.51 4.06
CA PRO A 95 -19.02 1.31 4.21
C PRO A 95 -19.01 2.56 3.32
N ASP A 96 -20.17 2.98 2.80
CA ASP A 96 -20.23 4.10 1.86
C ASP A 96 -19.90 5.46 2.51
N ASN A 97 -20.20 5.64 3.79
CA ASN A 97 -19.76 6.81 4.56
C ASN A 97 -18.23 6.89 4.61
N LEU A 98 -17.55 5.75 4.78
CA LEU A 98 -16.09 5.70 4.75
C LEU A 98 -15.56 5.98 3.35
N LYS A 99 -16.13 5.38 2.29
CA LYS A 99 -15.71 5.64 0.91
C LYS A 99 -15.78 7.12 0.54
N LYS A 100 -16.81 7.84 1.00
CA LYS A 100 -16.98 9.28 0.74
C LYS A 100 -15.85 10.15 1.30
N LEU A 101 -15.13 9.67 2.32
CA LEU A 101 -13.97 10.37 2.89
C LEU A 101 -12.71 10.24 2.03
N PHE A 102 -12.71 9.39 0.99
CA PHE A 102 -11.52 9.12 0.19
C PHE A 102 -11.77 9.37 -1.30
N ARG A 103 -10.73 9.87 -1.96
CA ARG A 103 -10.69 9.91 -3.42
C ARG A 103 -10.29 8.53 -3.95
N SER A 104 -11.17 7.92 -4.74
CA SER A 104 -10.90 6.63 -5.37
C SER A 104 -9.86 6.77 -6.50
N LEU A 105 -8.92 5.83 -6.54
CA LEU A 105 -7.94 5.68 -7.62
C LEU A 105 -7.85 4.19 -7.99
N ALA A 106 -8.02 3.88 -9.27
CA ALA A 106 -7.94 2.51 -9.78
C ALA A 106 -6.54 2.21 -10.32
N MET A 107 -5.91 1.15 -9.83
CA MET A 107 -4.59 0.67 -10.25
C MET A 107 -4.74 -0.67 -10.99
N ASN A 108 -5.25 -0.63 -12.23
CA ASN A 108 -5.71 -1.84 -12.93
C ASN A 108 -4.60 -2.65 -13.60
N LYS A 109 -3.59 -1.99 -14.18
CA LYS A 109 -2.51 -2.65 -14.90
C LYS A 109 -1.19 -1.91 -14.73
N PRO A 110 -0.20 -2.49 -14.03
CA PRO A 110 1.13 -1.92 -13.99
C PRO A 110 1.86 -2.15 -15.31
N ASP A 111 2.75 -1.23 -15.68
CA ASP A 111 3.67 -1.42 -16.80
C ASP A 111 4.80 -2.38 -16.38
N ARG A 112 4.61 -3.67 -16.67
CA ARG A 112 5.58 -4.72 -16.31
C ARG A 112 6.93 -4.53 -17.01
N GLN A 113 6.94 -3.94 -18.21
CA GLN A 113 8.15 -3.79 -19.02
C GLN A 113 9.05 -2.70 -18.45
N LEU A 114 8.49 -1.52 -18.20
CA LEU A 114 9.23 -0.43 -17.56
C LEU A 114 9.73 -0.82 -16.17
N ILE A 115 8.90 -1.51 -15.37
CA ILE A 115 9.31 -1.98 -14.04
C ILE A 115 10.50 -2.95 -14.16
N ALA A 116 10.42 -3.94 -15.06
CA ALA A 116 11.48 -4.93 -15.23
C ALA A 116 12.79 -4.28 -15.69
N GLU A 117 12.71 -3.32 -16.62
CA GLU A 117 13.86 -2.59 -17.13
C GLU A 117 14.56 -1.79 -16.02
N VAL A 118 13.82 -0.97 -15.26
CA VAL A 118 14.38 -0.18 -14.15
C VAL A 118 14.98 -1.10 -13.08
N MET A 119 14.33 -2.23 -12.78
CA MET A 119 14.85 -3.21 -11.83
C MET A 119 16.16 -3.85 -12.31
N LEU A 120 16.26 -4.24 -13.58
CA LEU A 120 17.48 -4.80 -14.15
C LEU A 120 18.60 -3.75 -14.22
N PHE A 121 18.26 -2.53 -14.61
CA PHE A 121 19.21 -1.42 -14.66
C PHE A 121 19.79 -1.11 -13.28
N SER A 122 18.95 -1.04 -12.24
CA SER A 122 19.40 -0.81 -10.86
C SER A 122 20.27 -1.93 -10.28
N GLN A 123 20.20 -3.14 -10.84
CA GLN A 123 21.10 -4.25 -10.53
C GLN A 123 22.36 -4.29 -11.42
N GLY A 124 22.54 -3.26 -12.25
CA GLY A 124 23.71 -3.04 -13.08
C GLY A 124 23.74 -3.84 -14.39
N PHE A 125 22.63 -4.42 -14.84
CA PHE A 125 22.59 -5.09 -16.14
C PHE A 125 22.68 -4.04 -17.25
N ARG A 126 23.76 -4.05 -18.04
CA ARG A 126 24.00 -3.07 -19.12
C ARG A 126 22.93 -3.13 -20.23
N SER A 127 22.39 -4.31 -20.49
CA SER A 127 21.37 -4.57 -21.50
C SER A 127 19.96 -4.72 -20.90
N ALA A 128 19.63 -3.92 -19.89
CA ALA A 128 18.38 -4.01 -19.14
C ALA A 128 17.13 -3.95 -20.03
N GLU A 129 17.05 -3.00 -20.96
CA GLU A 129 15.95 -2.85 -21.92
C GLU A 129 15.74 -4.11 -22.78
N LYS A 130 16.84 -4.64 -23.34
CA LYS A 130 16.82 -5.87 -24.14
C LYS A 130 16.39 -7.09 -23.31
N LEU A 131 16.78 -7.16 -22.04
CA LEU A 131 16.38 -8.26 -21.15
C LEU A 131 14.91 -8.13 -20.72
N ALA A 132 14.46 -6.91 -20.41
CA ALA A 132 13.07 -6.62 -20.04
C ALA A 132 12.09 -6.97 -21.16
N SER A 133 12.42 -6.61 -22.41
CA SER A 133 11.64 -6.95 -23.61
C SER A 133 11.55 -8.45 -23.90
N LYS A 134 12.33 -9.29 -23.22
CA LYS A 134 12.26 -10.76 -23.33
C LYS A 134 11.58 -11.41 -22.14
N ILE A 135 11.96 -11.01 -20.91
CA ILE A 135 11.46 -11.65 -19.70
C ILE A 135 9.97 -11.37 -19.46
N VAL A 136 9.48 -10.17 -19.83
CA VAL A 136 8.06 -9.83 -19.61
C VAL A 136 7.13 -10.61 -20.56
N PRO A 137 7.39 -10.69 -21.88
CA PRO A 137 6.65 -11.60 -22.75
C PRO A 137 6.79 -13.06 -22.34
N PHE A 138 7.97 -13.50 -21.89
CA PHE A 138 8.16 -14.86 -21.39
C PHE A 138 7.23 -15.20 -20.22
N PHE A 139 7.15 -14.33 -19.19
CA PHE A 139 6.22 -14.51 -18.07
C PHE A 139 4.75 -14.58 -18.53
N LYS A 140 4.38 -13.76 -19.51
CA LYS A 140 3.04 -13.79 -20.10
C LYS A 140 2.77 -15.11 -20.83
N LEU A 141 3.74 -15.60 -21.61
CA LEU A 141 3.62 -16.89 -22.30
C LEU A 141 3.52 -18.05 -21.32
N CYS A 142 4.25 -18.02 -20.20
CA CYS A 142 4.11 -19.04 -19.16
C CYS A 142 2.69 -19.07 -18.57
N ASP A 143 2.10 -17.90 -18.32
CA ASP A 143 0.72 -17.78 -17.83
C ASP A 143 -0.32 -18.31 -18.82
N GLU A 144 -0.09 -18.11 -20.12
CA GLU A 144 -1.03 -18.47 -21.19
C GLU A 144 -0.86 -19.91 -21.71
N GLN A 145 0.35 -20.46 -21.66
CA GLN A 145 0.68 -21.73 -22.32
C GLN A 145 0.89 -22.91 -21.36
N LEU A 146 1.18 -22.66 -20.09
CA LEU A 146 1.31 -23.74 -19.11
C LEU A 146 -0.06 -24.24 -18.64
N SER A 147 -0.09 -25.42 -18.06
CA SER A 147 -1.32 -25.96 -17.46
C SER A 147 -1.81 -25.03 -16.34
N ASN A 148 -3.12 -24.81 -16.28
CA ASN A 148 -3.72 -23.96 -15.26
C ASN A 148 -3.71 -24.65 -13.89
N GLN A 149 -2.64 -24.42 -13.13
CA GLN A 149 -2.44 -24.98 -11.79
C GLN A 149 -2.50 -23.87 -10.74
N SER A 150 -3.16 -24.12 -9.62
CA SER A 150 -3.35 -23.12 -8.55
C SER A 150 -2.06 -22.64 -7.88
N HIS A 151 -0.97 -23.41 -7.99
CA HIS A 151 0.32 -23.09 -7.40
C HIS A 151 1.26 -22.34 -8.36
N TYR A 152 0.86 -22.12 -9.62
CA TYR A 152 1.59 -21.27 -10.54
C TYR A 152 1.22 -19.79 -10.34
N ASP A 153 2.23 -18.92 -10.25
CA ASP A 153 2.08 -17.46 -10.16
C ASP A 153 3.07 -16.79 -11.11
N PHE A 154 2.55 -16.22 -12.20
CA PHE A 154 3.31 -15.41 -13.16
C PHE A 154 2.96 -13.91 -13.04
N GLY A 155 2.48 -13.49 -11.86
CA GLY A 155 2.18 -12.12 -11.53
C GLY A 155 3.42 -11.24 -11.33
N LEU A 156 3.19 -9.95 -11.10
CA LEU A 156 4.27 -8.96 -10.91
C LEU A 156 5.17 -9.27 -9.69
N ARG A 157 4.62 -9.93 -8.65
CA ARG A 157 5.40 -10.32 -7.46
C ARG A 157 6.42 -11.40 -7.79
N ALA A 158 6.01 -12.42 -8.55
CA ALA A 158 6.90 -13.47 -9.03
C ALA A 158 7.99 -12.89 -9.96
N LEU A 159 7.60 -12.03 -10.91
CA LEU A 159 8.56 -11.32 -11.77
C LEU A 159 9.58 -10.53 -10.96
N LYS A 160 9.15 -9.71 -9.99
CA LYS A 160 10.03 -8.97 -9.08
C LYS A 160 11.02 -9.90 -8.36
N SER A 161 10.54 -11.02 -7.83
CA SER A 161 11.37 -12.00 -7.12
C SER A 161 12.48 -12.57 -8.00
N VAL A 162 12.13 -12.97 -9.23
CA VAL A 162 13.10 -13.48 -10.22
C VAL A 162 14.14 -12.41 -10.56
N LEU A 163 13.71 -11.17 -10.79
CA LEU A 163 14.64 -10.08 -11.07
C LEU A 163 15.59 -9.81 -9.89
N VAL A 164 15.11 -9.77 -8.65
CA VAL A 164 15.96 -9.63 -7.46
C VAL A 164 16.98 -10.76 -7.35
N SER A 165 16.54 -12.00 -7.57
CA SER A 165 17.42 -13.17 -7.55
C SER A 165 18.52 -13.10 -8.62
N ALA A 166 18.16 -12.69 -9.85
CA ALA A 166 19.15 -12.50 -10.92
C ALA A 166 20.25 -11.50 -10.55
N GLY A 167 19.91 -10.42 -9.85
CA GLY A 167 20.88 -9.46 -9.33
C GLY A 167 21.78 -10.00 -8.24
N ASN A 168 21.24 -10.83 -7.34
CA ASN A 168 22.02 -11.52 -6.32
C ASN A 168 23.08 -12.42 -6.98
N VAL A 169 22.65 -13.31 -7.87
CA VAL A 169 23.54 -14.24 -8.58
C VAL A 169 24.64 -13.49 -9.35
N LYS A 170 24.32 -12.35 -9.94
CA LYS A 170 25.31 -11.52 -10.63
C LYS A 170 26.35 -10.93 -9.66
N ARG A 171 25.94 -10.48 -8.47
CA ARG A 171 26.87 -9.96 -7.46
C ARG A 171 27.79 -11.06 -6.94
N ASP A 172 27.24 -12.23 -6.65
CA ASP A 172 28.00 -13.37 -6.13
C ASP A 172 29.12 -13.77 -7.09
N ARG A 173 28.82 -13.82 -8.40
CA ARG A 173 29.82 -14.08 -9.46
C ARG A 173 30.92 -13.02 -9.56
N ASN A 174 30.62 -11.77 -9.19
CA ASN A 174 31.61 -10.70 -9.22
C ASN A 174 32.51 -10.69 -7.98
N THR A 175 32.08 -11.31 -6.88
CA THR A 175 32.90 -11.50 -5.66
C THR A 175 33.81 -12.72 -5.73
N GLU A 176 33.55 -13.66 -6.63
CA GLU A 176 34.37 -14.86 -6.86
C GLU A 176 35.51 -14.64 -7.89
N ASN A 177 35.64 -13.43 -8.45
CA ASN A 177 36.74 -13.01 -9.33
C ASN A 177 37.55 -11.89 -8.68
#